data_AF-A0A2V4RHC6-F1
#
_entry.id   AF-A0A2V4RHC6-F1
#
_cell.length_a   1.000
_cell.length_b   1.000
_cell.length_c   1.000
_cell.angle_alpha   90.00
_cell.angle_beta   90.00
_cell.angle_gamma   90.00
#
_symmetry.space_group_name_H-M   'P 1'
#
loop_
_entity.id
_entity.type
_entity.pdbx_description
1 polymer ?
#
loop_
_entity_poly.entity_id
_entity_poly.type
_entity_poly.pdbx_seq_one_letter_code
_entity_poly.pdbx_strand_id
1 'polypeptide(L)'
;MEAHLAEPFDLDFLAGLCGMSRFHFSRSFHNTMGQSPSRWFIGQRVEHAKDLLSQTNRSIIEIALTSGYESASHFAQMFRRETGISPRDFRKL
;
A
#
# COMPACT_ATOMS: atom_id res chain seq x y z
N MET A 1 12.34 -0.89 -6.17
CA MET A 1 11.29 0.08 -5.81
C MET A 1 10.42 -0.41 -4.65
N GLU A 2 10.79 -1.51 -3.96
CA GLU A 2 10.05 -2.07 -2.82
C GLU A 2 10.40 -1.39 -1.47
N ALA A 3 11.56 -0.73 -1.40
CA ALA A 3 12.13 -0.23 -0.16
C ALA A 3 11.30 0.86 0.56
N HIS A 4 10.36 1.52 -0.11
CA HIS A 4 9.63 2.67 0.46
C HIS A 4 8.14 2.40 0.73
N LEU A 5 7.62 1.18 0.50
CA LEU A 5 6.19 0.89 0.75
C LEU A 5 5.85 0.86 2.24
N ALA A 6 6.85 0.54 3.09
CA ALA A 6 6.74 0.54 4.54
C ALA A 6 6.69 1.96 5.14
N GLU A 7 7.18 2.97 4.41
CA GLU A 7 7.12 4.35 4.87
C GLU A 7 5.67 4.86 4.83
N PRO A 8 5.26 5.72 5.78
CA PRO A 8 3.96 6.38 5.74
C PRO A 8 3.76 7.05 4.39
N PHE A 9 2.61 6.81 3.75
CA PHE A 9 2.27 7.52 2.53
C PHE A 9 2.05 8.99 2.87
N ASP A 10 3.04 9.82 2.54
CA ASP A 10 2.98 11.27 2.67
C ASP A 10 2.98 11.90 1.28
N LEU A 11 1.80 12.35 0.88
CA LEU A 11 1.60 12.98 -0.42
C LEU A 11 2.35 14.31 -0.55
N ASP A 12 2.53 15.03 0.55
CA ASP A 12 3.23 16.31 0.58
C ASP A 12 4.76 16.07 0.44
N PHE A 13 5.29 15.04 1.10
CA PHE A 13 6.67 14.61 0.90
C PHE A 13 6.94 14.19 -0.55
N LEU A 14 6.09 13.34 -1.13
CA LEU A 14 6.25 12.88 -2.52
C LEU A 14 6.15 14.04 -3.53
N ALA A 15 5.25 14.99 -3.30
CA ALA A 15 5.15 16.19 -4.12
C ALA A 15 6.42 17.05 -4.00
N GLY A 16 6.96 17.18 -2.78
CA GLY A 16 8.22 17.88 -2.51
C GLY A 16 9.42 17.27 -3.23
N LEU A 17 9.54 15.93 -3.27
CA LEU A 17 10.60 15.23 -4.03
C LEU A 17 10.55 15.54 -5.53
N CYS A 18 9.36 15.84 -6.06
CA CYS A 18 9.17 16.21 -7.46
C CYS A 18 9.23 17.74 -7.71
N GLY A 19 9.46 18.55 -6.68
CA GLY A 19 9.42 20.02 -6.79
C GLY A 19 8.04 20.55 -7.16
N MET A 20 6.97 19.81 -6.82
CA MET A 20 5.60 20.14 -7.18
C MET A 20 4.77 20.50 -5.95
N SER A 21 3.73 21.30 -6.14
CA SER A 21 2.66 21.40 -5.15
C SER A 21 1.90 20.07 -5.08
N ARG A 22 1.32 19.76 -3.91
CA ARG A 22 0.46 18.59 -3.70
C ARG A 22 -0.62 18.44 -4.79
N PHE A 23 -1.25 19.55 -5.17
CA PHE A 23 -2.29 19.56 -6.19
C PHE A 23 -1.75 19.22 -7.58
N HIS A 24 -0.63 19.85 -7.99
CA HIS A 24 0.00 19.56 -9.28
C HIS A 24 0.51 18.14 -9.36
N PHE A 25 1.16 17.64 -8.31
CA PHE A 25 1.62 16.26 -8.22
C PHE A 25 0.44 15.28 -8.37
N SER A 26 -0.61 15.44 -7.57
CA SER A 26 -1.78 14.55 -7.61
C SER A 26 -2.46 14.54 -8.99
N ARG A 27 -2.63 15.72 -9.61
CA ARG A 27 -3.20 15.83 -10.95
C ARG A 27 -2.28 15.19 -12.02
N SER A 28 -0.99 15.49 -11.98
CA SER A 28 -0.03 14.93 -12.93
C SER A 28 0.03 13.40 -12.80
N PHE A 29 0.12 12.89 -11.58
CA PHE A 29 0.13 11.47 -11.31
C PHE A 29 -1.14 10.79 -11.82
N HIS A 30 -2.32 11.37 -11.56
CA HIS A 30 -3.58 10.84 -12.07
C HIS A 30 -3.62 10.80 -13.59
N ASN A 31 -3.17 11.87 -14.26
CA ASN A 31 -3.12 11.91 -15.73
C ASN A 31 -2.20 10.84 -16.32
N THR A 32 -1.13 10.47 -15.61
CA THR A 32 -0.18 9.43 -16.05
C THR A 32 -0.62 8.02 -15.67
N MET A 33 -1.11 7.82 -14.45
CA MET A 33 -1.36 6.51 -13.85
C MET A 33 -2.84 6.10 -13.86
N GLY A 34 -3.74 6.99 -14.29
CA GLY A 34 -5.19 6.77 -14.36
C GLY A 34 -5.90 6.77 -13.00
N GLN A 35 -5.20 6.97 -11.89
CA GLN A 35 -5.76 6.97 -10.55
C GLN A 35 -4.99 7.89 -9.59
N SER A 36 -5.61 8.26 -8.47
CA SER A 36 -4.93 9.11 -7.48
C SER A 36 -3.69 8.41 -6.90
N PRO A 37 -2.66 9.17 -6.49
CA PRO A 37 -1.50 8.61 -5.81
C PRO A 37 -1.89 7.69 -4.63
N SER A 38 -2.82 8.13 -3.78
CA SER A 38 -3.27 7.36 -2.62
C SER A 38 -3.83 5.98 -2.99
N ARG A 39 -4.66 5.91 -4.04
CA ARG A 39 -5.24 4.64 -4.51
C ARG A 39 -4.17 3.73 -5.09
N TRP A 40 -3.23 4.29 -5.83
CA TRP A 40 -2.11 3.53 -6.39
C TRP A 40 -1.24 2.91 -5.29
N PHE A 41 -0.89 3.70 -4.27
CA PHE A 41 -0.10 3.21 -3.14
C PHE A 41 -0.81 2.13 -2.33
N ILE A 42 -2.13 2.24 -2.12
CA ILE A 42 -2.92 1.16 -1.48
C ILE A 42 -2.78 -0.14 -2.28
N GLY A 43 -2.92 -0.09 -3.60
CA GLY A 43 -2.75 -1.25 -4.46
C GLY A 43 -1.35 -1.86 -4.34
N GLN A 44 -0.30 -1.05 -4.38
CA GLN A 44 1.08 -1.54 -4.22
C GLN A 44 1.32 -2.21 -2.87
N ARG A 45 0.80 -1.63 -1.78
CA ARG A 45 0.91 -2.22 -0.44
C ARG A 45 0.19 -3.56 -0.34
N VAL A 46 -0.96 -3.69 -0.99
CA VAL A 46 -1.72 -4.95 -1.04
C VAL A 46 -0.98 -6.00 -1.85
N GLU A 47 -0.41 -5.67 -3.01
CA GLU A 47 0.38 -6.62 -3.80
C GLU A 47 1.61 -7.11 -3.01
N HIS A 48 2.36 -6.19 -2.39
CA HIS A 48 3.48 -6.57 -1.52
C HIS A 48 3.04 -7.47 -0.35
N ALA A 49 1.88 -7.20 0.25
CA ALA A 49 1.34 -8.04 1.31
C ALA A 49 0.95 -9.44 0.79
N LYS A 50 0.42 -9.57 -0.43
CA LYS A 50 0.13 -10.87 -1.06
C LYS A 50 1.40 -11.68 -1.21
N ASP A 51 2.48 -11.08 -1.71
CA ASP A 51 3.77 -11.75 -1.85
C ASP A 51 4.27 -12.29 -0.51
N LEU A 52 4.23 -11.46 0.54
CA LEU A 52 4.64 -11.88 1.89
C LEU A 52 3.73 -12.97 2.48
N LEU A 53 2.42 -12.93 2.20
CA LEU A 53 1.47 -13.93 2.68
C LEU A 53 1.70 -15.30 2.04
N SER A 54 2.06 -15.32 0.75
CA SER A 54 2.27 -16.54 -0.03
C SER A 54 3.69 -17.12 0.11
N GLN A 55 4.69 -16.27 0.35
CA GLN A 55 6.10 -16.69 0.34
C GLN A 55 6.70 -16.86 1.74
N THR A 56 6.01 -16.44 2.80
CA THR A 56 6.57 -16.44 4.16
C THR A 56 5.58 -16.90 5.23
N ASN A 57 6.12 -17.39 6.35
CA ASN A 57 5.36 -17.74 7.56
C ASN A 57 5.26 -16.58 8.56
N ARG A 58 5.57 -15.34 8.16
CA ARG A 58 5.49 -14.17 9.03
C ARG A 58 4.08 -13.98 9.57
N SER A 59 3.97 -13.45 10.78
CA SER A 59 2.65 -13.15 11.36
C SER A 59 1.92 -12.08 10.52
N ILE A 60 0.58 -12.10 10.56
CA ILE A 60 -0.23 -11.07 9.88
C ILE A 60 0.11 -9.67 10.39
N ILE A 61 0.50 -9.54 11.67
CA ILE A 61 0.91 -8.27 12.27
C ILE A 61 2.22 -7.78 11.64
N GLU A 62 3.23 -8.64 11.53
CA GLU A 62 4.51 -8.27 10.89
C GLU A 62 4.31 -7.89 9.42
N ILE A 63 3.46 -8.61 8.70
CA ILE A 63 3.15 -8.30 7.29
C ILE A 63 2.45 -6.94 7.18
N ALA A 64 1.50 -6.64 8.07
CA ALA A 64 0.84 -5.34 8.10
C ALA A 64 1.85 -4.20 8.26
N LEU A 65 2.74 -4.30 9.25
CA LEU A 65 3.78 -3.29 9.53
C LEU A 65 4.76 -3.16 8.37
N THR A 66 5.23 -4.27 7.82
CA THR A 66 6.18 -4.28 6.68
C THR A 66 5.54 -3.75 5.40
N SER A 67 4.21 -3.83 5.29
CA SER A 67 3.44 -3.26 4.17
C SER A 67 3.00 -1.80 4.42
N GLY A 68 3.49 -1.16 5.48
CA GLY A 68 3.27 0.26 5.76
C GLY A 68 1.95 0.60 6.47
N TYR A 69 1.29 -0.39 7.10
CA TYR A 69 0.09 -0.16 7.91
C TYR A 69 0.44 -0.03 9.39
N GLU A 70 -0.18 0.93 10.06
CA GLU A 70 0.02 1.18 11.50
C GLU A 70 -0.59 0.11 12.41
N SER A 71 -1.55 -0.67 11.89
CA SER A 71 -2.18 -1.76 12.65
C SER A 71 -2.62 -2.90 11.74
N ALA A 72 -2.62 -4.12 12.31
CA ALA A 72 -3.12 -5.31 11.65
C ALA A 72 -4.62 -5.23 11.31
N SER A 73 -5.41 -4.54 12.14
CA SER A 73 -6.85 -4.35 11.90
C SER A 73 -7.11 -3.46 10.68
N HIS A 74 -6.42 -2.32 10.57
CA HIS A 74 -6.53 -1.45 9.41
C HIS A 74 -6.04 -2.15 8.14
N PHE A 75 -4.92 -2.87 8.23
CA PHE A 75 -4.43 -3.72 7.14
C PHE A 75 -5.48 -4.74 6.70
N ALA A 76 -6.05 -5.52 7.61
CA ALA A 76 -7.01 -6.56 7.26
C ALA A 76 -8.27 -6.00 6.59
N GLN A 77 -8.76 -4.83 7.05
CA GLN A 77 -9.87 -4.12 6.42
C GLN A 77 -9.54 -3.70 4.98
N MET A 78 -8.38 -3.06 4.79
CA MET A 78 -7.96 -2.57 3.48
C MET A 78 -7.64 -3.72 2.52
N PHE A 79 -6.93 -4.75 2.99
CA PHE A 79 -6.63 -5.94 2.19
C PHE A 79 -7.91 -6.62 1.72
N ARG A 80 -8.91 -6.80 2.60
CA ARG A 80 -10.20 -7.37 2.21
C ARG A 80 -10.96 -6.47 1.24
N ARG A 81 -10.90 -5.16 1.41
CA ARG A 81 -11.52 -4.21 0.47
C ARG A 81 -10.94 -4.34 -0.94
N GLU A 82 -9.62 -4.51 -1.06
CA GLU A 82 -8.95 -4.59 -2.36
C GLU A 82 -8.97 -6.00 -2.98
N THR A 83 -9.00 -7.05 -2.16
CA THR A 83 -8.88 -8.45 -2.64
C THR A 83 -10.16 -9.28 -2.54
N GLY A 84 -11.14 -8.82 -1.76
CA GLY A 84 -12.39 -9.53 -1.47
C GLY A 84 -12.33 -10.51 -0.29
N ILE A 85 -11.15 -10.89 0.20
CA ILE A 85 -10.96 -11.88 1.27
C ILE A 85 -10.00 -11.41 2.35
N SER A 86 -10.03 -12.02 3.54
CA SER A 86 -9.12 -11.65 4.63
C SER A 86 -7.68 -12.09 4.34
N PRO A 87 -6.65 -11.41 4.88
CA PRO A 87 -5.26 -11.85 4.76
C PRO A 87 -5.03 -13.30 5.23
N ARG A 88 -5.75 -13.70 6.28
CA ARG A 88 -5.66 -15.05 6.84
C ARG A 88 -6.24 -16.11 5.90
N ASP A 89 -7.33 -15.78 5.21
CA ASP A 89 -7.94 -16.69 4.24
C ASP A 89 -7.13 -16.72 2.95
N PHE A 90 -6.60 -15.57 2.51
CA PHE A 90 -5.71 -15.48 1.36
C PHE A 90 -4.48 -16.39 1.52
N ARG A 91 -3.86 -16.43 2.70
CA ARG A 91 -2.71 -17.32 2.97
C ARG A 91 -3.02 -18.81 2.81
N LYS A 92 -4.29 -19.22 2.91
CA LYS A 92 -4.69 -20.63 2.82
C LYS A 92 -5.00 -21.05 1.38
N LEU A 93 -5.00 -20.11 0.44
CA LEU A 93 -5.12 -20.39 -1.00
C LEU A 93 -3.81 -20.98 -1.53
#